data_AF-A0A6P0NGX3-F1
#
_entry.id   AF-A0A6P0NGX3-F1
#
_cell.length_a   1.000
_cell.length_b   1.000
_cell.length_c   1.000
_cell.angle_alpha   90.00
_cell.angle_beta   90.00
_cell.angle_gamma   90.00
#
_symmetry.space_group_name_H-M   'P 1'
#
loop_
_entity.id
_entity.type
_entity.pdbx_description
1 polymer ?
#
loop_
_entity_poly.entity_id
_entity_poly.type
_entity_poly.pdbx_seq_one_letter_code
_entity_poly.pdbx_strand_id
1 'polypeptide(L)'
;MNDESLSGKEPWLAVILAKFVPGLGQIYSGEIIRGLWIISIINVLFYLGLILILTPKVELVIGLLCWLAIMPLWLWNLFDAHQCARKANSASFEELRKRDKDPWLAVFLSVVIPGWPGLGHLYIKKVGLGILFFIIFIVSAIFPLAPLIFSGFVAYHAYSASPVRRERTKNFIITISLLLMIFGICEFGLEFCWKAYVAKTYYMPAGGMLPTLQINDRLIVEKLSYRFKDPERGDIIVFNPTDTVKKHNFTDPFIKRVVGLAGDKVELKDGKVYINNQPLAEDYIADGQPTVMNACKSVPQPYLCKPVTVPPNSYLVLGDNRENNYDSRFWGVVPRENIIGKAFIIYWPRDRSGIAL
;
A
#
# COMPACT_ATOMS: atom_id res chain seq x y z
N MET A 1 29.68 16.97 -45.68
CA MET A 1 28.53 16.05 -45.71
C MET A 1 27.57 16.54 -44.64
N ASN A 2 26.38 16.99 -45.04
CA ASN A 2 25.43 17.65 -44.15
C ASN A 2 24.92 16.68 -43.07
N ASP A 3 25.25 16.97 -41.82
CA ASP A 3 24.91 16.20 -40.60
C ASP A 3 23.44 16.42 -40.14
N GLU A 4 22.59 16.96 -41.02
CA GLU A 4 21.27 17.48 -40.66
C GLU A 4 20.11 16.47 -40.68
N SER A 5 20.30 15.19 -41.02
CA SER A 5 19.13 14.32 -41.28
C SER A 5 19.15 12.90 -40.72
N LEU A 6 19.96 12.57 -39.71
CA LEU A 6 19.73 11.34 -38.93
C LEU A 6 18.74 11.61 -37.79
N SER A 7 17.52 12.02 -38.16
CA SER A 7 16.40 12.14 -37.23
C SER A 7 15.86 10.76 -36.88
N GLY A 8 16.13 10.29 -35.67
CA GLY A 8 15.62 9.01 -35.15
C GLY A 8 14.96 9.16 -33.78
N LYS A 9 14.22 8.13 -33.38
CA LYS A 9 13.52 8.01 -32.09
C LYS A 9 14.37 7.19 -31.13
N GLU A 10 14.78 7.82 -30.02
CA GLU A 10 15.54 7.14 -28.97
C GLU A 10 14.73 6.01 -28.28
N PRO A 11 15.15 4.73 -28.37
CA PRO A 11 14.38 3.61 -27.83
C PRO A 11 14.25 3.63 -26.31
N TRP A 12 15.30 4.02 -25.58
CA TRP A 12 15.26 4.09 -24.12
C TRP A 12 14.45 5.28 -23.60
N LEU A 13 14.36 6.36 -24.37
CA LEU A 13 13.41 7.43 -24.08
C LEU A 13 11.97 6.93 -24.23
N ALA A 14 11.67 6.15 -25.27
CA ALA A 14 10.36 5.53 -25.44
C ALA A 14 9.98 4.64 -24.24
N VAL A 15 10.94 3.87 -23.71
CA VAL A 15 10.74 3.07 -22.49
C VAL A 15 10.43 3.95 -21.28
N ILE A 16 11.19 5.04 -21.09
CA ILE A 16 10.95 5.98 -19.98
C ILE A 16 9.55 6.59 -20.09
N LEU A 17 9.13 7.03 -21.28
CA LEU A 17 7.78 7.55 -21.53
C LEU A 17 6.70 6.50 -21.24
N ALA A 18 6.90 5.26 -21.69
CA ALA A 18 5.99 4.14 -21.45
C ALA A 18 5.91 3.70 -19.98
N LYS A 19 6.93 4.00 -19.16
CA LYS A 19 6.90 3.81 -17.70
C LYS A 19 5.90 4.77 -17.05
N PHE A 20 5.94 6.04 -17.44
CA PHE A 20 5.07 7.07 -16.88
C PHE A 20 3.60 6.82 -17.18
N VAL A 21 3.32 6.60 -18.46
CA VAL A 21 1.98 6.31 -18.94
C VAL A 21 2.14 5.21 -19.97
N PRO A 22 1.67 3.99 -19.66
CA PRO A 22 1.70 2.89 -20.61
C PRO A 22 1.11 3.32 -21.96
N GLY A 23 1.77 3.00 -23.08
CA GLY A 23 1.36 3.44 -24.41
C GLY A 23 2.01 4.75 -24.91
N LEU A 24 2.54 5.63 -24.06
CA LEU A 24 3.19 6.87 -24.53
C LEU A 24 4.46 6.62 -25.34
N GLY A 25 5.23 5.57 -25.02
CA GLY A 25 6.43 5.22 -25.78
C GLY A 25 6.13 4.82 -27.23
N GLN A 26 5.00 4.13 -27.44
CA GLN A 26 4.48 3.76 -28.75
C GLN A 26 4.03 5.01 -29.51
N ILE A 27 3.27 5.90 -28.87
CA ILE A 27 2.85 7.19 -29.47
C ILE A 27 4.06 8.03 -29.87
N TYR A 28 5.06 8.15 -29.00
CA TYR A 28 6.31 8.84 -29.29
C TYR A 28 7.03 8.27 -30.52
N SER A 29 6.95 6.96 -30.71
CA SER A 29 7.52 6.22 -31.84
C SER A 29 6.69 6.32 -33.13
N GLY A 30 5.52 6.96 -33.11
CA GLY A 30 4.61 7.10 -34.25
C GLY A 30 3.46 6.08 -34.29
N GLU A 31 3.47 5.09 -33.38
CA GLU A 31 2.46 4.02 -33.29
C GLU A 31 1.26 4.46 -32.43
N ILE A 32 0.53 5.48 -32.88
CA ILE A 32 -0.50 6.17 -32.09
C ILE A 32 -1.63 5.21 -31.66
N ILE A 33 -2.19 4.47 -32.62
CA ILE A 33 -3.32 3.55 -32.37
C ILE A 33 -2.90 2.50 -31.34
N ARG A 34 -1.72 1.90 -31.51
CA ARG A 34 -1.16 0.91 -30.58
C ARG A 34 -1.02 1.47 -29.17
N GLY A 35 -0.47 2.67 -29.03
CA GLY A 35 -0.34 3.32 -27.73
C GLY A 35 -1.69 3.59 -27.06
N LEU A 36 -2.68 4.09 -27.79
CA LEU A 36 -4.05 4.32 -27.27
C LEU A 36 -4.74 3.01 -26.86
N TRP A 37 -4.51 1.91 -27.58
CA TRP A 37 -5.00 0.59 -27.19
C TRP A 37 -4.39 0.13 -25.86
N ILE A 38 -3.08 0.28 -25.68
CA ILE A 38 -2.40 -0.08 -24.43
C ILE A 38 -2.93 0.75 -23.26
N ILE A 39 -3.07 2.07 -23.45
CA ILE A 39 -3.67 2.98 -22.46
C ILE A 39 -5.07 2.46 -22.08
N SER A 40 -5.89 2.17 -23.07
CA SER A 40 -7.29 1.75 -22.86
C SER A 40 -7.38 0.41 -22.12
N ILE A 41 -6.62 -0.60 -22.53
CA ILE A 41 -6.63 -1.93 -21.92
C ILE A 41 -6.21 -1.86 -20.45
N ILE A 42 -5.12 -1.16 -20.15
CA ILE A 42 -4.62 -1.04 -18.77
C ILE A 42 -5.61 -0.28 -17.89
N ASN A 43 -6.21 0.81 -18.39
CA ASN A 43 -7.24 1.54 -17.65
C ASN A 43 -8.48 0.68 -17.39
N VAL A 44 -8.97 -0.04 -18.40
CA VAL A 44 -10.12 -0.95 -18.24
C VAL A 44 -9.84 -2.01 -17.17
N LEU A 45 -8.67 -2.67 -17.22
CA LEU A 45 -8.30 -3.66 -16.20
C LEU A 45 -8.17 -3.06 -14.81
N PHE A 46 -7.62 -1.85 -14.70
CA PHE A 46 -7.49 -1.14 -13.43
C PHE A 46 -8.87 -0.83 -12.82
N TYR A 47 -9.76 -0.19 -13.59
CA TYR A 47 -11.10 0.17 -13.14
C TYR A 47 -11.98 -1.06 -12.90
N LEU A 48 -11.87 -2.09 -13.72
CA LEU A 48 -12.57 -3.36 -13.50
C LEU A 48 -12.11 -3.99 -12.17
N GLY A 49 -10.80 -4.10 -11.94
CA GLY A 49 -10.26 -4.59 -10.67
C GLY A 49 -10.75 -3.76 -9.48
N LEU A 50 -10.77 -2.43 -9.60
CA LEU A 50 -11.28 -1.53 -8.57
C LEU A 50 -12.76 -1.77 -8.28
N ILE A 51 -13.60 -1.86 -9.31
CA ILE A 51 -15.05 -2.13 -9.16
C ILE A 51 -15.27 -3.48 -8.48
N LEU A 52 -14.53 -4.51 -8.88
CA LEU A 52 -14.65 -5.85 -8.29
C LEU A 52 -14.23 -5.86 -6.82
N ILE A 53 -13.16 -5.15 -6.46
CA ILE A 53 -12.71 -4.98 -5.06
C ILE A 53 -13.75 -4.24 -4.21
N LEU A 54 -14.38 -3.21 -4.77
CA LEU A 54 -15.36 -2.38 -4.06
C LEU A 54 -16.76 -2.98 -4.01
N THR A 55 -17.04 -4.04 -4.77
CA THR A 55 -18.37 -4.66 -4.81
C THR A 55 -18.54 -5.65 -3.64
N PRO A 56 -19.48 -5.42 -2.70
CA PRO A 56 -19.60 -6.21 -1.47
C PRO A 56 -19.85 -7.72 -1.65
N LYS A 57 -20.30 -8.14 -2.84
CA LYS A 57 -20.67 -9.53 -3.17
C LYS A 57 -19.64 -10.26 -4.03
N VAL A 58 -18.57 -9.59 -4.44
CA VAL A 58 -17.53 -10.19 -5.30
C VAL A 58 -16.35 -10.56 -4.42
N GLU A 59 -15.77 -11.73 -4.67
CA GLU A 59 -14.55 -12.16 -3.99
C GLU A 59 -13.41 -11.19 -4.31
N LEU A 60 -12.87 -10.54 -3.27
CA LEU A 60 -11.71 -9.64 -3.35
C LEU A 60 -10.57 -10.24 -4.20
N VAL A 61 -10.39 -11.56 -4.12
CA VAL A 61 -9.41 -12.33 -4.87
C VAL A 61 -9.50 -12.07 -6.37
N ILE A 62 -10.70 -12.01 -6.95
CA ILE A 62 -10.90 -11.80 -8.39
C ILE A 62 -10.42 -10.39 -8.79
N GLY A 63 -10.78 -9.38 -8.00
CA GLY A 63 -10.33 -8.00 -8.22
C GLY A 63 -8.81 -7.85 -8.08
N LEU A 64 -8.20 -8.52 -7.10
CA LEU A 64 -6.75 -8.58 -6.94
C LEU A 64 -6.05 -9.30 -8.11
N LEU A 65 -6.66 -10.37 -8.67
CA LEU A 65 -6.14 -11.05 -9.85
C LEU A 65 -6.18 -10.15 -11.11
N CYS A 66 -7.21 -9.31 -11.26
CA CYS A 66 -7.24 -8.29 -12.32
C CYS A 66 -6.06 -7.33 -12.22
N TRP A 67 -5.74 -6.85 -11.01
CA TRP A 67 -4.57 -5.99 -10.80
C TRP A 67 -3.24 -6.74 -10.95
N LEU A 68 -3.18 -8.01 -10.56
CA LEU A 68 -2.00 -8.86 -10.79
C LEU A 68 -1.72 -9.00 -12.30
N ALA A 69 -2.76 -9.11 -13.14
CA ALA A 69 -2.63 -9.21 -14.59
C ALA A 69 -2.10 -7.92 -15.24
N ILE A 70 -2.17 -6.77 -14.57
CA ILE A 70 -1.60 -5.51 -15.06
C ILE A 70 -0.06 -5.58 -15.07
N MET A 71 0.57 -6.28 -14.12
CA MET A 71 2.03 -6.36 -14.05
C MET A 71 2.71 -6.93 -15.31
N PRO A 72 2.34 -8.12 -15.82
CA PRO A 72 2.96 -8.65 -17.04
C PRO A 72 2.66 -7.76 -18.26
N LEU A 73 1.46 -7.18 -18.36
CA LEU A 73 1.12 -6.23 -19.43
C LEU A 73 1.95 -4.95 -19.36
N TRP A 74 2.21 -4.45 -18.15
CA TRP A 74 3.04 -3.28 -17.92
C TRP A 74 4.50 -3.53 -18.32
N LEU A 75 5.06 -4.69 -17.95
CA LEU A 75 6.40 -5.11 -18.37
C LEU A 75 6.49 -5.28 -19.89
N TRP A 76 5.49 -5.93 -20.49
CA TRP A 76 5.40 -6.06 -21.94
C TRP A 76 5.35 -4.70 -22.64
N ASN A 77 4.57 -3.74 -22.11
CA ASN A 77 4.47 -2.37 -22.62
C ASN A 77 5.84 -1.67 -22.70
N LEU A 78 6.73 -1.87 -21.72
CA LEU A 78 8.08 -1.29 -21.75
C LEU A 78 8.92 -1.87 -22.90
N PHE A 79 8.92 -3.19 -23.04
CA PHE A 79 9.64 -3.85 -24.14
C PHE A 79 9.08 -3.46 -25.51
N ASP A 80 7.76 -3.40 -25.61
CA ASP A 80 7.05 -3.03 -26.82
C ASP A 80 7.37 -1.58 -27.25
N ALA A 81 7.43 -0.64 -26.31
CA ALA A 81 7.82 0.74 -26.57
C ALA A 81 9.24 0.83 -27.15
N HIS A 82 10.20 0.09 -26.57
CA HIS A 82 11.56 0.01 -27.09
C HIS A 82 11.58 -0.54 -28.53
N GLN A 83 10.81 -1.60 -28.80
CA GLN A 83 10.75 -2.22 -30.11
C GLN A 83 10.13 -1.31 -31.17
N CYS A 84 9.05 -0.59 -30.83
CA CYS A 84 8.41 0.36 -31.74
C CYS A 84 9.38 1.48 -32.15
N ALA A 85 10.08 2.09 -31.18
CA ALA A 85 11.07 3.12 -31.46
C ALA A 85 12.21 2.59 -32.35
N ARG A 86 12.73 1.40 -32.04
CA ARG A 86 13.80 0.77 -32.82
C ARG A 86 13.37 0.47 -34.27
N LYS A 87 12.13 0.03 -34.48
CA LYS A 87 11.59 -0.28 -35.82
C LYS A 87 11.31 0.98 -36.64
N ALA A 88 11.00 2.10 -36.00
CA ALA A 88 10.78 3.38 -36.66
C ALA A 88 12.09 4.03 -37.16
N ASN A 89 13.24 3.54 -36.71
CA ASN A 89 14.54 4.13 -37.03
C ASN A 89 15.15 3.59 -38.31
N SER A 90 15.90 4.45 -39.02
CA SER A 90 16.74 4.04 -40.12
C SER A 90 17.95 3.21 -39.63
N ALA A 91 18.48 2.35 -40.50
CA ALA A 91 19.68 1.56 -40.19
C ALA A 91 20.87 2.45 -39.83
N SER A 92 21.06 3.56 -40.54
CA SER A 92 22.12 4.53 -40.29
C SER A 92 22.00 5.22 -38.93
N PHE A 93 20.78 5.54 -38.49
CA PHE A 93 20.56 6.06 -37.14
C PHE A 93 20.89 5.00 -36.09
N GLU A 94 20.47 3.75 -36.28
CA GLU A 94 20.76 2.67 -35.32
C GLU A 94 22.25 2.34 -35.22
N GLU A 95 23.01 2.43 -36.31
CA GLU A 95 24.47 2.31 -36.28
C GLU A 95 25.11 3.46 -35.50
N LEU A 96 24.72 4.71 -35.78
CA LEU A 96 25.16 5.87 -35.01
C LEU A 96 24.82 5.71 -33.52
N ARG A 97 23.60 5.25 -33.21
CA ARG A 97 23.09 5.08 -31.85
C ARG A 97 23.91 4.07 -31.05
N LYS A 98 24.34 2.98 -31.70
CA LYS A 98 25.10 1.88 -31.08
C LYS A 98 26.59 2.15 -30.95
N ARG A 99 27.12 3.16 -31.65
CA ARG A 99 28.55 3.53 -31.61
C ARG A 99 29.00 3.94 -30.20
N ASP A 100 28.15 4.70 -29.50
CA ASP A 100 28.43 5.25 -28.19
C ASP A 100 27.45 4.75 -27.15
N LYS A 101 27.79 4.96 -25.87
CA LYS A 101 26.90 4.64 -24.76
C LYS A 101 25.65 5.51 -24.82
N ASP A 102 24.50 4.85 -24.73
CA ASP A 102 23.21 5.48 -24.90
C ASP A 102 22.85 6.32 -23.66
N PRO A 103 22.64 7.65 -23.81
CA PRO A 103 22.39 8.52 -22.67
C PRO A 103 21.05 8.22 -22.00
N TRP A 104 20.04 7.79 -22.76
CA TRP A 104 18.73 7.44 -22.22
C TRP A 104 18.74 6.07 -21.56
N LEU A 105 19.59 5.14 -22.01
CA LEU A 105 19.86 3.93 -21.24
C LEU A 105 20.50 4.25 -19.89
N ALA A 106 21.43 5.22 -19.83
CA ALA A 106 22.00 5.65 -18.56
C ALA A 106 20.90 6.19 -17.62
N VAL A 107 19.99 7.03 -18.12
CA VAL A 107 18.83 7.51 -17.34
C VAL A 107 17.94 6.35 -16.89
N PHE A 108 17.61 5.42 -17.78
CA PHE A 108 16.80 4.25 -17.47
C PHE A 108 17.41 3.43 -16.33
N LEU A 109 18.69 3.10 -16.43
CA LEU A 109 19.40 2.34 -15.40
C LEU A 109 19.41 3.06 -14.05
N SER A 110 19.50 4.38 -14.05
CA SER A 110 19.56 5.20 -12.85
C SER A 110 18.20 5.56 -12.21
N VAL A 111 17.07 5.43 -12.92
CA VAL A 111 15.78 5.93 -12.40
C VAL A 111 14.65 4.92 -12.54
N VAL A 112 14.81 3.95 -13.44
CA VAL A 112 13.78 2.94 -13.68
C VAL A 112 14.06 1.65 -12.91
N ILE A 113 15.32 1.24 -12.79
CA ILE A 113 15.70 0.10 -11.95
C ILE A 113 15.60 0.52 -10.48
N PRO A 114 14.67 -0.06 -9.69
CA PRO A 114 14.49 0.32 -8.30
C PRO A 114 15.76 0.08 -7.47
N GLY A 115 16.04 0.98 -6.53
CA GLY A 115 17.05 0.78 -5.50
C GLY A 115 18.50 1.12 -5.89
N TRP A 116 18.78 1.57 -7.12
CA TRP A 116 20.17 1.88 -7.49
C TRP A 116 20.38 3.09 -8.45
N PRO A 117 20.25 4.33 -7.95
CA PRO A 117 20.30 5.52 -8.80
C PRO A 117 21.65 5.80 -9.48
N GLY A 118 22.72 5.11 -9.09
CA GLY A 118 24.05 5.25 -9.69
C GLY A 118 24.34 4.35 -10.89
N LEU A 119 23.47 3.41 -11.25
CA LEU A 119 23.75 2.41 -12.29
C LEU A 119 24.02 3.03 -13.67
N GLY A 120 23.32 4.10 -14.03
CA GLY A 120 23.56 4.84 -15.27
C GLY A 120 24.97 5.42 -15.34
N HIS A 121 25.44 6.00 -14.23
CA HIS A 121 26.79 6.55 -14.11
C HIS A 121 27.86 5.46 -14.21
N LEU A 122 27.63 4.30 -13.59
CA LEU A 122 28.48 3.12 -13.76
C LEU A 122 28.50 2.68 -15.23
N TYR A 123 27.33 2.60 -15.86
CA TYR A 123 27.21 2.28 -17.28
C TYR A 123 28.04 3.24 -18.13
N ILE A 124 28.02 4.56 -17.92
CA ILE A 124 28.84 5.52 -18.68
C ILE A 124 30.29 5.67 -18.17
N LYS A 125 30.81 4.72 -17.37
CA LYS A 125 32.18 4.70 -16.81
C LYS A 125 32.51 5.85 -15.85
N LYS A 126 31.50 6.48 -15.24
CA LYS A 126 31.66 7.51 -14.20
C LYS A 126 31.52 6.88 -12.81
N VAL A 127 32.49 6.02 -12.46
CA VAL A 127 32.40 5.14 -11.26
C VAL A 127 32.22 5.91 -9.96
N GLY A 128 33.03 6.94 -9.72
CA GLY A 128 32.93 7.75 -8.50
C GLY A 128 31.55 8.39 -8.30
N LEU A 129 30.94 8.89 -9.38
CA LEU A 129 29.59 9.46 -9.33
C LEU A 129 28.52 8.39 -9.08
N GLY A 130 28.65 7.21 -9.69
CA GLY A 130 27.73 6.10 -9.45
C GLY A 130 27.73 5.65 -7.98
N ILE A 131 28.91 5.50 -7.37
CA ILE A 131 29.05 5.17 -5.95
C ILE A 131 28.50 6.30 -5.07
N LEU A 132 28.86 7.55 -5.36
CA LEU A 132 28.38 8.71 -4.62
C LEU A 132 26.85 8.78 -4.59
N PHE A 133 26.18 8.62 -5.74
CA PHE A 133 24.72 8.69 -5.80
C PHE A 133 24.05 7.50 -5.12
N PHE A 134 24.69 6.33 -5.09
CA PHE A 134 24.20 5.23 -4.27
C PHE A 134 24.29 5.51 -2.76
N ILE A 135 25.41 6.09 -2.30
CA ILE A 135 25.57 6.48 -0.89
C ILE A 135 24.54 7.54 -0.53
N ILE A 136 24.39 8.59 -1.34
CA ILE A 136 23.38 9.63 -1.12
C ILE A 136 21.98 9.02 -1.05
N PHE A 137 21.65 8.05 -1.92
CA PHE A 137 20.37 7.35 -1.86
C PHE A 137 20.14 6.63 -0.53
N ILE A 138 21.12 5.85 -0.06
CA ILE A 138 21.04 5.15 1.23
C ILE A 138 20.84 6.15 2.38
N VAL A 139 21.63 7.22 2.41
CA VAL A 139 21.51 8.26 3.45
C VAL A 139 20.17 8.98 3.36
N SER A 140 19.69 9.26 2.14
CA SER A 140 18.42 9.93 1.90
C SER A 140 17.20 9.07 2.27
N ALA A 141 17.35 7.74 2.34
CA ALA A 141 16.25 6.82 2.69
C ALA A 141 15.68 7.06 4.10
N ILE A 142 16.42 7.78 4.96
CA ILE A 142 15.95 8.24 6.28
C ILE A 142 14.84 9.30 6.13
N PHE A 143 14.83 10.03 5.02
CA PHE A 143 13.85 11.08 4.71
C PHE A 143 12.89 10.61 3.62
N PRO A 144 11.58 10.44 3.88
CA PRO A 144 10.67 9.76 2.97
C PRO A 144 10.58 10.36 1.55
N LEU A 145 10.70 11.68 1.43
CA LEU A 145 10.59 12.41 0.15
C LEU A 145 11.93 12.64 -0.56
N ALA A 146 13.05 12.55 0.15
CA ALA A 146 14.37 12.91 -0.40
C ALA A 146 14.80 12.01 -1.58
N PRO A 147 14.58 10.67 -1.56
CA PRO A 147 14.91 9.80 -2.69
C PRO A 147 14.17 10.18 -3.98
N LEU A 148 12.96 10.73 -3.87
CA LEU A 148 12.09 11.05 -5.01
C LEU A 148 12.56 12.32 -5.71
N ILE A 149 12.85 13.36 -4.92
CA ILE A 149 13.46 14.61 -5.42
C ILE A 149 14.82 14.30 -6.07
N PHE A 150 15.60 13.45 -5.41
CA PHE A 150 16.91 13.03 -5.87
C PHE A 150 16.86 12.28 -7.22
N SER A 151 15.79 11.51 -7.48
CA SER A 151 15.65 10.75 -8.72
C SER A 151 15.64 11.62 -10.00
N GLY A 152 14.97 12.79 -9.96
CA GLY A 152 14.96 13.73 -11.08
C GLY A 152 16.33 14.36 -11.31
N PHE A 153 17.03 14.74 -10.23
CA PHE A 153 18.40 15.25 -10.31
C PHE A 153 19.36 14.21 -10.90
N VAL A 154 19.27 12.96 -10.44
CA VAL A 154 20.06 11.85 -10.96
C VAL A 154 19.77 11.60 -12.44
N ALA A 155 18.50 11.68 -12.87
CA ALA A 155 18.11 11.58 -14.27
C ALA A 155 18.83 12.62 -15.12
N TYR A 156 18.72 13.89 -14.72
CA TYR A 156 19.37 15.00 -15.40
C TYR A 156 20.89 14.81 -15.47
N HIS A 157 21.51 14.37 -14.37
CA HIS A 157 22.95 14.19 -14.30
C HIS A 157 23.42 12.97 -15.11
N ALA A 158 22.69 11.85 -15.11
CA ALA A 158 23.01 10.68 -15.90
C ALA A 158 23.02 11.03 -17.40
N TYR A 159 22.00 11.77 -17.86
CA TYR A 159 21.97 12.27 -19.23
C TYR A 159 23.10 13.28 -19.50
N SER A 160 23.26 14.29 -18.64
CA SER A 160 24.22 15.37 -18.86
C SER A 160 25.68 14.91 -18.82
N ALA A 161 26.00 13.87 -18.05
CA ALA A 161 27.34 13.29 -17.95
C ALA A 161 27.66 12.29 -19.06
N SER A 162 26.67 11.91 -19.89
CA SER A 162 26.86 10.98 -20.99
C SER A 162 27.73 11.58 -22.08
N PRO A 163 28.54 10.75 -22.78
CA PRO A 163 29.53 11.22 -23.75
C PRO A 163 28.90 11.86 -25.00
N VAL A 164 27.65 11.48 -25.30
CA VAL A 164 26.90 11.98 -26.44
C VAL A 164 25.58 12.56 -25.95
N ARG A 165 25.21 13.73 -26.49
CA ARG A 165 23.89 14.35 -26.28
C ARG A 165 23.20 14.45 -27.64
N ARG A 166 22.03 13.83 -27.75
CA ARG A 166 21.30 13.72 -29.02
C ARG A 166 20.06 14.60 -29.06
N GLU A 167 19.61 15.10 -27.92
CA GLU A 167 18.46 16.01 -27.85
C GLU A 167 18.86 17.45 -28.17
N ARG A 168 17.98 18.14 -28.92
CA ARG A 168 18.26 19.49 -29.43
C ARG A 168 18.30 20.57 -28.34
N THR A 169 17.62 20.38 -27.21
CA THR A 169 17.54 21.42 -26.16
C THR A 169 17.75 20.86 -24.75
N LYS A 170 18.46 21.62 -23.91
CA LYS A 170 18.61 21.31 -22.47
C LYS A 170 17.26 21.29 -21.74
N ASN A 171 16.32 22.14 -22.17
CA ASN A 171 14.99 22.24 -21.59
C ASN A 171 14.21 20.93 -21.67
N PHE A 172 14.39 20.15 -22.74
CA PHE A 172 13.75 18.85 -22.87
C PHE A 172 14.15 17.88 -21.75
N ILE A 173 15.45 17.79 -21.47
CA ILE A 173 15.97 16.92 -20.41
C ILE A 173 15.53 17.39 -19.03
N ILE A 174 15.54 18.71 -18.79
CA ILE A 174 15.03 19.28 -17.54
C ILE A 174 13.56 18.91 -17.37
N THR A 175 12.74 19.02 -18.42
CA THR A 175 11.32 18.68 -18.39
C THR A 175 11.10 17.20 -18.04
N ILE A 176 11.79 16.27 -18.72
CA ILE A 176 11.69 14.84 -18.41
C ILE A 176 12.15 14.53 -16.98
N SER A 177 13.22 15.19 -16.51
CA SER A 177 13.75 15.02 -15.16
C SER A 177 12.76 15.51 -14.08
N LEU A 178 12.10 16.64 -14.33
CA LEU A 178 11.04 17.17 -13.46
C LEU A 178 9.81 16.26 -13.46
N LEU A 179 9.41 15.71 -14.62
CA LEU A 179 8.32 14.75 -14.68
C LEU A 179 8.65 13.47 -13.89
N LEU A 180 9.89 12.97 -13.96
CA LEU A 180 10.34 11.80 -13.16
C LEU A 180 10.23 12.08 -11.66
N MET A 181 10.66 13.27 -11.23
CA MET A 181 10.54 13.72 -9.85
C MET A 181 9.08 13.85 -9.40
N ILE A 182 8.23 14.51 -10.19
CA ILE A 182 6.80 14.69 -9.87
C ILE A 182 6.10 13.34 -9.78
N PHE A 183 6.34 12.45 -10.74
CA PHE A 183 5.76 11.11 -10.75
C PHE A 183 6.12 10.32 -9.48
N GLY A 184 7.40 10.32 -9.08
CA GLY A 184 7.83 9.67 -7.84
C GLY A 184 7.16 10.27 -6.60
N ILE A 185 7.02 11.60 -6.52
CA ILE A 185 6.30 12.29 -5.43
C ILE A 185 4.83 11.87 -5.41
N CYS A 186 4.18 11.76 -6.56
CA CYS A 186 2.80 11.29 -6.66
C CYS A 186 2.64 9.83 -6.21
N GLU A 187 3.54 8.92 -6.60
CA GLU A 187 3.54 7.52 -6.14
C GLU A 187 3.65 7.43 -4.61
N PHE A 188 4.59 8.15 -4.02
CA PHE A 188 4.74 8.21 -2.56
C PHE A 188 3.53 8.83 -1.88
N GLY A 189 2.98 9.93 -2.44
CA GLY A 189 1.77 10.56 -1.95
C GLY A 189 0.58 9.60 -1.98
N LEU A 190 0.47 8.79 -3.04
CA LEU A 190 -0.55 7.75 -3.16
C LEU A 190 -0.38 6.65 -2.10
N GLU A 191 0.84 6.16 -1.87
CA GLU A 191 1.15 5.19 -0.82
C GLU A 191 0.82 5.74 0.58
N PHE A 192 1.21 6.99 0.85
CA PHE A 192 0.90 7.68 2.10
C PHE A 192 -0.61 7.80 2.30
N CYS A 193 -1.35 8.28 1.28
CA CYS A 193 -2.80 8.37 1.30
C CYS A 193 -3.46 7.00 1.50
N TRP A 194 -2.95 5.95 0.86
CA TRP A 194 -3.42 4.57 1.03
C TRP A 194 -3.30 4.12 2.48
N LYS A 195 -2.11 4.26 3.09
CA LYS A 195 -1.85 3.88 4.48
C LYS A 195 -2.60 4.75 5.48
N ALA A 196 -2.78 6.03 5.17
CA ALA A 196 -3.51 6.98 6.01
C ALA A 196 -5.01 6.67 6.02
N TYR A 197 -5.60 6.42 4.84
CA TYR A 197 -7.04 6.51 4.66
C TYR A 197 -7.74 5.22 4.24
N VAL A 198 -7.03 4.25 3.65
CA VAL A 198 -7.65 3.06 3.06
C VAL A 198 -7.40 1.83 3.92
N ALA A 199 -6.15 1.43 4.10
CA ALA A 199 -5.82 0.20 4.82
C ALA A 199 -4.44 0.26 5.49
N LYS A 200 -4.29 -0.47 6.60
CA LYS A 200 -3.02 -0.63 7.30
C LYS A 200 -2.84 -2.08 7.73
N THR A 201 -1.60 -2.57 7.72
CA THR A 201 -1.29 -3.94 8.16
C THR A 201 -0.94 -3.97 9.63
N TYR A 202 -1.37 -5.03 10.32
CA TYR A 202 -1.05 -5.31 11.71
C TYR A 202 -0.57 -6.76 11.85
N TYR A 203 0.25 -7.03 12.87
CA TYR A 203 0.62 -8.40 13.24
C TYR A 203 0.02 -8.71 14.62
N MET A 204 -0.30 -9.97 14.87
CA MET A 204 -0.89 -10.41 16.14
C MET A 204 0.19 -10.94 17.11
N PRO A 205 0.63 -10.15 18.12
CA PRO A 205 1.66 -10.59 19.06
C PRO A 205 1.15 -11.57 20.13
N ALA A 206 -0.15 -11.57 20.40
CA ALA A 206 -0.72 -12.23 21.57
C ALA A 206 -2.05 -12.92 21.27
N GLY A 207 -2.34 -14.00 22.01
CA GLY A 207 -3.51 -14.88 21.80
C GLY A 207 -4.84 -14.35 22.35
N GLY A 208 -5.02 -13.04 22.45
CA GLY A 208 -6.26 -12.46 23.01
C GLY A 208 -7.50 -12.65 22.13
N MET A 209 -7.31 -12.98 20.86
CA MET A 209 -8.38 -13.21 19.89
C MET A 209 -8.47 -14.68 19.47
N LEU A 210 -7.86 -15.60 20.23
CA LEU A 210 -8.02 -17.04 19.98
C LEU A 210 -9.48 -17.47 20.24
N PRO A 211 -10.02 -18.44 19.46
CA PRO A 211 -9.37 -19.18 18.37
C PRO A 211 -9.36 -18.43 17.02
N THR A 212 -10.11 -17.35 16.90
CA THR A 212 -10.33 -16.57 15.67
C THR A 212 -9.02 -16.11 15.02
N LEU A 213 -8.22 -15.35 15.77
CA LEU A 213 -6.93 -14.84 15.34
C LEU A 213 -5.81 -15.47 16.17
N GLN A 214 -4.85 -16.06 15.47
CA GLN A 214 -3.73 -16.78 16.04
C GLN A 214 -2.52 -15.86 16.23
N ILE A 215 -1.63 -16.26 17.13
CA ILE A 215 -0.34 -15.59 17.30
C ILE A 215 0.43 -15.68 15.97
N ASN A 216 1.05 -14.57 15.55
CA ASN A 216 1.75 -14.39 14.26
C ASN A 216 0.88 -14.20 13.02
N ASP A 217 -0.45 -14.19 13.15
CA ASP A 217 -1.30 -13.76 12.04
C ASP A 217 -0.94 -12.33 11.61
N ARG A 218 -0.93 -12.11 10.29
CA ARG A 218 -0.81 -10.77 9.71
C ARG A 218 -2.12 -10.38 9.07
N LEU A 219 -2.59 -9.22 9.48
CA LEU A 219 -3.92 -8.72 9.19
C LEU A 219 -3.85 -7.50 8.29
N ILE A 220 -4.81 -7.40 7.37
CA ILE A 220 -5.15 -6.13 6.71
C ILE A 220 -6.34 -5.54 7.46
N VAL A 221 -6.19 -4.29 7.90
CA VAL A 221 -7.20 -3.51 8.60
C VAL A 221 -7.67 -2.42 7.67
N GLU A 222 -8.92 -2.50 7.22
CA GLU A 222 -9.54 -1.48 6.38
C GLU A 222 -10.09 -0.35 7.25
N LYS A 223 -9.94 0.88 6.78
CA LYS A 223 -10.41 2.09 7.47
C LYS A 223 -11.57 2.77 6.75
N LEU A 224 -11.84 2.35 5.52
CA LEU A 224 -12.70 3.06 4.60
C LEU A 224 -14.17 2.86 4.96
N SER A 225 -14.59 1.64 5.30
CA SER A 225 -15.99 1.37 5.65
C SER A 225 -16.43 2.24 6.80
N TYR A 226 -15.56 2.38 7.81
CA TYR A 226 -15.82 3.18 9.00
C TYR A 226 -15.89 4.69 8.76
N ARG A 227 -15.56 5.20 7.57
CA ARG A 227 -15.85 6.59 7.23
C ARG A 227 -17.31 6.82 6.85
N PHE A 228 -18.01 5.78 6.45
CA PHE A 228 -19.37 5.85 5.91
C PHE A 228 -20.39 5.05 6.73
N LYS A 229 -19.94 4.10 7.53
CA LYS A 229 -20.76 3.33 8.47
C LYS A 229 -20.14 3.28 9.85
N ASP A 230 -20.97 3.06 10.85
CA ASP A 230 -20.49 2.76 12.19
C ASP A 230 -20.11 1.28 12.35
N PRO A 231 -19.15 0.95 13.23
CA PRO A 231 -18.88 -0.42 13.63
C PRO A 231 -20.15 -1.16 14.07
N GLU A 232 -20.28 -2.40 13.59
CA GLU A 232 -21.40 -3.28 13.89
C GLU A 232 -21.01 -4.30 14.95
N ARG A 233 -22.00 -4.87 15.63
CA ARG A 233 -21.76 -5.95 16.59
C ARG A 233 -21.14 -7.14 15.86
N GLY A 234 -20.10 -7.72 16.45
CA GLY A 234 -19.32 -8.80 15.84
C GLY A 234 -18.11 -8.32 15.02
N ASP A 235 -18.02 -7.03 14.67
CA ASP A 235 -16.83 -6.54 13.97
C ASP A 235 -15.56 -6.71 14.83
N ILE A 236 -14.49 -7.22 14.24
CA ILE A 236 -13.16 -7.19 14.84
C ILE A 236 -12.50 -5.86 14.46
N ILE A 237 -12.19 -5.04 15.46
CA ILE A 237 -11.67 -3.70 15.26
C ILE A 237 -10.27 -3.54 15.83
N VAL A 238 -9.49 -2.67 15.18
CA VAL A 238 -8.23 -2.17 15.71
C VAL A 238 -8.41 -0.74 16.17
N PHE A 239 -7.94 -0.40 17.36
CA PHE A 239 -8.12 0.92 17.94
C PHE A 239 -6.91 1.35 18.77
N ASN A 240 -6.70 2.67 18.88
CA ASN A 240 -5.68 3.25 19.74
C ASN A 240 -6.11 3.17 21.21
N PRO A 241 -5.18 2.96 22.16
CA PRO A 241 -5.47 2.96 23.59
C PRO A 241 -6.34 4.15 24.03
N THR A 242 -7.36 3.91 24.84
CA THR A 242 -8.12 4.99 25.48
C THR A 242 -7.31 5.64 26.58
N ASP A 243 -7.74 6.81 27.06
CA ASP A 243 -7.00 7.53 28.09
C ASP A 243 -6.89 6.73 29.41
N THR A 244 -7.88 5.88 29.72
CA THR A 244 -7.81 4.92 30.83
C THR A 244 -6.70 3.90 30.64
N VAL A 245 -6.53 3.40 29.41
CA VAL A 245 -5.50 2.39 29.07
C VAL A 245 -4.11 3.02 28.99
N LYS A 246 -4.01 4.24 28.45
CA LYS A 246 -2.74 5.00 28.40
C LYS A 246 -2.15 5.26 29.78
N LYS A 247 -2.99 5.46 30.81
CA LYS A 247 -2.54 5.61 32.22
C LYS A 247 -1.78 4.40 32.75
N HIS A 248 -1.94 3.23 32.12
CA HIS A 248 -1.23 1.99 32.46
C HIS A 248 -0.04 1.72 31.52
N ASN A 249 0.47 2.75 30.83
CA ASN A 249 1.61 2.69 29.90
C ASN A 249 1.43 1.79 28.67
N PHE A 250 0.18 1.50 28.30
CA PHE A 250 -0.11 0.85 27.01
C PHE A 250 -0.20 1.91 25.91
N THR A 251 0.74 1.86 24.97
CA THR A 251 0.81 2.78 23.82
C THR A 251 0.43 2.12 22.50
N ASP A 252 0.48 0.78 22.44
CA ASP A 252 0.25 0.04 21.20
C ASP A 252 -1.25 -0.14 20.90
N PRO A 253 -1.65 -0.17 19.61
CA PRO A 253 -3.02 -0.46 19.23
C PRO A 253 -3.48 -1.85 19.68
N PHE A 254 -4.76 -1.94 20.05
CA PHE A 254 -5.41 -3.18 20.46
C PHE A 254 -6.32 -3.71 19.36
N ILE A 255 -6.54 -5.03 19.36
CA ILE A 255 -7.48 -5.73 18.48
C ILE A 255 -8.48 -6.49 19.34
N LYS A 256 -9.77 -6.18 19.17
CA LYS A 256 -10.90 -6.76 19.93
C LYS A 256 -12.16 -6.85 19.08
N ARG A 257 -13.12 -7.66 19.48
CA ARG A 257 -14.44 -7.76 18.86
C ARG A 257 -15.43 -6.80 19.50
N VAL A 258 -16.23 -6.11 18.69
CA VAL A 258 -17.32 -5.26 19.13
C VAL A 258 -18.46 -6.14 19.67
N VAL A 259 -18.75 -5.97 20.95
CA VAL A 259 -19.78 -6.75 21.66
C VAL A 259 -20.98 -5.89 22.03
N GLY A 260 -20.80 -4.64 22.40
CA GLY A 260 -21.88 -3.69 22.73
C GLY A 260 -21.81 -2.43 21.87
N LEU A 261 -22.96 -2.01 21.37
CA LEU A 261 -23.16 -0.79 20.59
C LEU A 261 -23.77 0.31 21.46
N ALA A 262 -23.67 1.56 21.01
CA ALA A 262 -24.30 2.70 21.68
C ALA A 262 -25.78 2.42 22.02
N GLY A 263 -26.16 2.65 23.28
CA GLY A 263 -27.51 2.41 23.79
C GLY A 263 -27.77 0.98 24.30
N ASP A 264 -26.90 0.01 24.00
CA ASP A 264 -27.05 -1.34 24.53
C ASP A 264 -26.87 -1.36 26.05
N LYS A 265 -27.74 -2.09 26.74
CA LYS A 265 -27.51 -2.54 28.10
C LYS A 265 -26.75 -3.87 28.05
N VAL A 266 -25.49 -3.85 28.46
CA VAL A 266 -24.61 -5.03 28.50
C VAL A 266 -24.46 -5.51 29.94
N GLU A 267 -24.63 -6.82 30.15
CA GLU A 267 -24.53 -7.46 31.45
C GLU A 267 -23.76 -8.79 31.34
N LEU A 268 -22.91 -9.08 32.31
CA LEU A 268 -22.29 -10.39 32.47
C LEU A 268 -23.01 -11.17 33.56
N LYS A 269 -23.61 -12.30 33.20
CA LYS A 269 -24.34 -13.17 34.12
C LYS A 269 -24.10 -14.63 33.79
N ASP A 270 -23.82 -15.45 34.79
CA ASP A 270 -23.63 -16.90 34.66
C ASP A 270 -22.62 -17.31 33.58
N GLY A 271 -21.53 -16.53 33.45
CA GLY A 271 -20.49 -16.76 32.45
C GLY A 271 -20.90 -16.43 31.01
N LYS A 272 -22.00 -15.70 30.80
CA LYS A 272 -22.49 -15.29 29.48
C LYS A 272 -22.64 -13.78 29.38
N VAL A 273 -22.50 -13.26 28.17
CA VAL A 273 -22.80 -11.88 27.84
C VAL A 273 -24.30 -11.76 27.51
N TYR A 274 -24.97 -10.79 28.11
CA TYR A 274 -26.34 -10.42 27.79
C TYR A 274 -26.37 -9.02 27.20
N ILE A 275 -27.12 -8.85 26.13
CA ILE A 275 -27.40 -7.58 25.46
C ILE A 275 -28.90 -7.33 25.55
N ASN A 276 -29.31 -6.23 26.19
CA ASN A 276 -30.72 -5.86 26.37
C ASN A 276 -31.55 -7.04 26.96
N ASN A 277 -30.98 -7.72 27.95
CA ASN A 277 -31.51 -8.90 28.63
C ASN A 277 -31.61 -10.18 27.79
N GLN A 278 -31.09 -10.21 26.56
CA GLN A 278 -31.00 -11.41 25.72
C GLN A 278 -29.57 -11.96 25.72
N PRO A 279 -29.36 -13.28 25.85
CA PRO A 279 -28.02 -13.85 25.77
C PRO A 279 -27.44 -13.62 24.36
N LEU A 280 -26.20 -13.14 24.29
CA LEU A 280 -25.49 -12.99 23.04
C LEU A 280 -25.11 -14.37 22.51
N ALA A 281 -25.36 -14.61 21.22
CA ALA A 281 -24.85 -15.78 20.52
C ALA A 281 -23.36 -15.55 20.19
N GLU A 282 -22.51 -16.46 20.63
CA GLU A 282 -21.06 -16.35 20.54
C GLU A 282 -20.51 -17.67 19.99
N ASP A 283 -20.57 -17.83 18.66
CA ASP A 283 -20.03 -18.99 17.93
C ASP A 283 -18.52 -18.87 17.65
N TYR A 284 -17.95 -17.70 17.94
CA TYR A 284 -16.54 -17.36 17.73
C TYR A 284 -15.65 -17.58 18.98
N ILE A 285 -16.24 -17.93 20.13
CA ILE A 285 -15.48 -18.29 21.34
C ILE A 285 -15.21 -19.80 21.37
N ALA A 286 -14.15 -20.22 22.05
CA ALA A 286 -13.87 -21.66 22.21
C ALA A 286 -15.00 -22.35 23.02
N ASP A 287 -15.39 -23.55 22.59
CA ASP A 287 -16.49 -24.31 23.19
C ASP A 287 -16.35 -24.44 24.71
N GLY A 288 -17.42 -24.08 25.42
CA GLY A 288 -17.51 -24.20 26.87
C GLY A 288 -16.70 -23.17 27.65
N GLN A 289 -16.03 -22.20 27.01
CA GLN A 289 -15.36 -21.12 27.75
C GLN A 289 -16.37 -20.14 28.35
N PRO A 290 -16.45 -20.01 29.69
CA PRO A 290 -17.26 -18.98 30.30
C PRO A 290 -16.64 -17.61 30.03
N THR A 291 -17.49 -16.60 29.85
CA THR A 291 -17.08 -15.20 29.97
C THR A 291 -16.85 -14.90 31.45
N VAL A 292 -15.64 -15.25 31.91
CA VAL A 292 -15.31 -15.24 33.34
C VAL A 292 -15.36 -13.82 33.91
N MET A 293 -15.96 -13.71 35.10
CA MET A 293 -15.98 -12.50 35.93
C MET A 293 -14.67 -12.30 36.70
N ASN A 294 -13.54 -12.87 36.28
CA ASN A 294 -12.26 -12.68 36.99
C ASN A 294 -11.86 -11.20 37.07
N ALA A 295 -12.24 -10.40 36.06
CA ALA A 295 -12.13 -8.94 36.10
C ALA A 295 -12.78 -8.33 37.36
N CYS A 296 -13.92 -8.88 37.80
CA CYS A 296 -14.67 -8.44 38.97
C CYS A 296 -13.98 -8.69 40.31
N LYS A 297 -12.98 -9.57 40.32
CA LYS A 297 -12.22 -9.94 41.52
C LYS A 297 -10.78 -9.41 41.52
N SER A 298 -10.26 -9.02 40.36
CA SER A 298 -8.83 -8.71 40.14
C SER A 298 -8.50 -7.22 40.10
N VAL A 299 -9.51 -6.34 39.98
CA VAL A 299 -9.34 -4.88 40.07
C VAL A 299 -10.40 -4.26 40.99
N PRO A 300 -10.07 -3.17 41.72
CA PRO A 300 -10.98 -2.56 42.70
C PRO A 300 -12.29 -2.01 42.10
N GLN A 301 -12.29 -1.61 40.82
CA GLN A 301 -13.45 -1.07 40.11
C GLN A 301 -13.49 -1.49 38.63
N PRO A 302 -13.89 -2.73 38.33
CA PRO A 302 -14.03 -3.24 36.97
C PRO A 302 -15.33 -2.74 36.33
N TYR A 303 -15.24 -2.30 35.07
CA TYR A 303 -16.31 -1.58 34.38
C TYR A 303 -17.57 -2.42 34.14
N LEU A 304 -17.44 -3.68 33.71
CA LEU A 304 -18.58 -4.52 33.29
C LEU A 304 -19.09 -5.48 34.39
N CYS A 305 -18.75 -5.22 35.66
CA CYS A 305 -19.19 -6.07 36.77
C CYS A 305 -20.56 -5.70 37.33
N LYS A 306 -21.14 -4.62 36.79
CA LYS A 306 -22.53 -4.25 36.91
C LYS A 306 -23.10 -4.07 35.50
N PRO A 307 -24.41 -4.16 35.30
CA PRO A 307 -25.01 -3.82 34.03
C PRO A 307 -24.61 -2.40 33.61
N VAL A 308 -24.14 -2.24 32.38
CA VAL A 308 -23.73 -0.95 31.83
C VAL A 308 -24.53 -0.64 30.57
N THR A 309 -25.02 0.58 30.46
CA THR A 309 -25.49 1.12 29.18
C THR A 309 -24.33 1.75 28.44
N VAL A 310 -24.05 1.28 27.23
CA VAL A 310 -22.97 1.79 26.40
C VAL A 310 -23.31 3.24 26.00
N PRO A 311 -22.43 4.22 26.30
CA PRO A 311 -22.67 5.62 25.94
C PRO A 311 -22.78 5.82 24.43
N PRO A 312 -23.38 6.94 23.98
CA PRO A 312 -23.33 7.35 22.58
C PRO A 312 -21.89 7.40 22.04
N ASN A 313 -21.72 7.11 20.75
CA ASN A 313 -20.42 7.12 20.06
C ASN A 313 -19.33 6.27 20.72
N SER A 314 -19.73 5.21 21.42
CA SER A 314 -18.81 4.32 22.13
C SER A 314 -19.18 2.86 21.91
N TYR A 315 -18.18 1.99 22.05
CA TYR A 315 -18.31 0.56 21.82
C TYR A 315 -17.75 -0.21 23.01
N LEU A 316 -18.45 -1.26 23.41
CA LEU A 316 -17.91 -2.23 24.36
C LEU A 316 -17.25 -3.36 23.57
N VAL A 317 -15.98 -3.62 23.83
CA VAL A 317 -15.20 -4.60 23.08
C VAL A 317 -14.63 -5.68 23.98
N LEU A 318 -14.70 -6.94 23.52
CA LEU A 318 -14.15 -8.09 24.23
C LEU A 318 -13.15 -8.83 23.34
N GLY A 319 -12.20 -9.53 23.97
CA GLY A 319 -11.42 -10.53 23.26
C GLY A 319 -12.20 -11.83 23.09
N ASP A 320 -11.93 -12.55 22.00
CA ASP A 320 -12.53 -13.87 21.77
C ASP A 320 -11.99 -14.91 22.75
N ASN A 321 -10.73 -14.76 23.19
CA ASN A 321 -10.18 -15.56 24.29
C ASN A 321 -10.66 -14.97 25.63
N ARG A 322 -11.82 -15.42 26.10
CA ARG A 322 -12.53 -14.80 27.23
C ARG A 322 -11.80 -14.90 28.55
N GLU A 323 -11.06 -15.98 28.79
CA GLU A 323 -10.39 -16.19 30.07
C GLU A 323 -9.11 -15.36 30.23
N ASN A 324 -8.41 -15.11 29.12
CA ASN A 324 -7.07 -14.52 29.15
C ASN A 324 -7.00 -13.22 28.33
N ASN A 325 -7.70 -12.18 28.79
CA ASN A 325 -7.75 -10.92 28.07
C ASN A 325 -7.85 -9.67 28.96
N TYR A 326 -7.19 -8.60 28.52
CA TYR A 326 -7.39 -7.25 29.03
C TYR A 326 -8.22 -6.45 28.01
N ASP A 327 -9.52 -6.31 28.28
CA ASP A 327 -10.54 -5.71 27.39
C ASP A 327 -11.55 -4.84 28.17
N SER A 328 -12.67 -4.44 27.55
CA SER A 328 -13.62 -3.49 28.16
C SER A 328 -14.18 -3.91 29.52
N ARG A 329 -14.02 -5.17 29.94
CA ARG A 329 -14.31 -5.59 31.32
C ARG A 329 -13.51 -4.81 32.35
N PHE A 330 -12.28 -4.43 32.02
CA PHE A 330 -11.34 -3.76 32.92
C PHE A 330 -11.35 -2.24 32.74
N TRP A 331 -11.20 -1.77 31.49
CA TRP A 331 -10.92 -0.36 31.20
C TRP A 331 -12.11 0.40 30.58
N GLY A 332 -13.22 -0.28 30.35
CA GLY A 332 -14.46 0.32 29.87
C GLY A 332 -14.56 0.45 28.35
N VAL A 333 -15.40 1.38 27.91
CA VAL A 333 -15.77 1.52 26.49
C VAL A 333 -14.67 2.17 25.65
N VAL A 334 -14.74 1.92 24.34
CA VAL A 334 -13.89 2.50 23.30
C VAL A 334 -14.67 3.59 22.58
N PRO A 335 -14.26 4.86 22.68
CA PRO A 335 -14.85 5.92 21.89
C PRO A 335 -14.63 5.68 20.39
N ARG A 336 -15.57 6.13 19.56
CA ARG A 336 -15.55 5.94 18.10
C ARG A 336 -14.26 6.46 17.47
N GLU A 337 -13.75 7.58 17.95
CA GLU A 337 -12.55 8.27 17.48
C GLU A 337 -11.25 7.49 17.75
N ASN A 338 -11.26 6.56 18.71
CA ASN A 338 -10.11 5.68 18.96
C ASN A 338 -9.99 4.58 17.90
N ILE A 339 -11.08 4.25 17.20
CA ILE A 339 -11.13 3.14 16.25
C ILE A 339 -10.39 3.50 14.96
N ILE A 340 -9.37 2.71 14.64
CA ILE A 340 -8.53 2.84 13.45
C ILE A 340 -9.23 2.22 12.23
N GLY A 341 -9.81 1.03 12.39
CA GLY A 341 -10.42 0.28 11.28
C GLY A 341 -10.87 -1.12 11.65
N LYS A 342 -11.47 -1.83 10.68
CA LYS A 342 -11.94 -3.21 10.78
C LYS A 342 -10.86 -4.18 10.32
N ALA A 343 -10.49 -5.15 11.16
CA ALA A 343 -9.68 -6.28 10.74
C ALA A 343 -10.57 -7.21 9.91
N PHE A 344 -10.24 -7.40 8.63
CA PHE A 344 -11.11 -8.13 7.71
C PHE A 344 -10.41 -9.29 6.99
N ILE A 345 -9.09 -9.24 6.82
CA ILE A 345 -8.32 -10.30 6.14
C ILE A 345 -7.10 -10.71 6.94
N ILE A 346 -6.91 -12.02 7.08
CA ILE A 346 -5.64 -12.66 7.39
C ILE A 346 -4.94 -12.95 6.06
N TYR A 347 -3.78 -12.34 5.82
CA TYR A 347 -3.03 -12.56 4.57
C TYR A 347 -1.80 -13.46 4.74
N TRP A 348 -1.41 -13.71 6.00
CA TRP A 348 -0.28 -14.58 6.34
C TRP A 348 -0.50 -15.18 7.74
N PRO A 349 -0.13 -16.46 7.98
CA PRO A 349 0.50 -17.41 7.05
C PRO A 349 -0.45 -17.95 5.98
N ARG A 350 0.09 -18.53 4.89
CA ARG A 350 -0.68 -18.89 3.68
C ARG A 350 -1.77 -19.92 3.94
N ASP A 351 -1.52 -20.86 4.84
CA ASP A 351 -2.45 -21.90 5.29
C ASP A 351 -3.62 -21.36 6.11
N ARG A 352 -3.50 -20.13 6.63
CA ARG A 352 -4.55 -19.41 7.37
C ARG A 352 -5.10 -18.19 6.63
N SER A 353 -4.68 -17.97 5.39
CA SER A 353 -5.15 -16.80 4.64
C SER A 353 -6.66 -16.87 4.39
N GLY A 354 -7.41 -15.84 4.75
CA GLY A 354 -8.86 -15.83 4.66
C GLY A 354 -9.50 -14.62 5.33
N ILE A 355 -10.82 -14.64 5.46
CA ILE A 355 -11.58 -13.59 6.15
C ILE A 355 -11.42 -13.77 7.66
N ALA A 356 -11.12 -12.67 8.36
CA ALA A 356 -11.17 -12.63 9.82
C ALA A 356 -12.63 -12.47 10.25
N LEU A 357 -13.34 -13.59 10.48
CA LEU A 357 -14.75 -13.62 10.91
C LEU A 357 -14.91 -13.66 12.42
#